data_AF-A0A257JF85-F1
#
_entry.id   AF-A0A257JF85-F1
#
_cell.length_a   1.000
_cell.length_b   1.000
_cell.length_c   1.000
_cell.angle_alpha   90.00
_cell.angle_beta   90.00
_cell.angle_gamma   90.00
#
_symmetry.space_group_name_H-M   'P 1'
#
loop_
_entity.id
_entity.type
_entity.pdbx_description
1 polymer ?
#
loop_
_entity_poly.entity_id
_entity_poly.type
_entity_poly.pdbx_seq_one_letter_code
_entity_poly.pdbx_strand_id
1 'polypeptide(L)'
;LTLASARDTIRLLSWLKTNASHAHPMIVANKVQPGVAEISKADFEASIERKVDFMVPYDIKAASNAAKLGQVFVDANRSSKATGEIRRIAERVMGVSSDVSGGVGAEKKSLLGGFDLKSLLAKKDKAESEPAQ
;
A
#
# COMPACT_ATOMS: atom_id res chain seq x y z
N LEU A 1 -5.47 18.35 -6.08
CA LEU A 1 -6.71 17.54 -6.02
C LEU A 1 -7.85 18.45 -6.41
N THR A 2 -8.85 17.94 -7.13
CA THR A 2 -9.90 18.76 -7.74
C THR A 2 -11.29 18.23 -7.41
N LEU A 3 -12.30 19.10 -7.44
CA LEU A 3 -13.69 18.68 -7.23
C LEU A 3 -14.16 17.73 -8.34
N ALA A 4 -13.71 17.96 -9.58
CA ALA A 4 -14.02 17.09 -10.71
C ALA A 4 -13.48 15.66 -10.49
N SER A 5 -12.21 15.53 -10.07
CA SER A 5 -11.62 14.21 -9.79
C SER A 5 -12.31 13.50 -8.62
N ALA A 6 -12.74 14.22 -7.59
CA ALA A 6 -13.51 13.64 -6.49
C ALA A 6 -14.84 13.06 -6.99
N ARG A 7 -15.59 13.82 -7.78
CA ARG A 7 -16.87 13.39 -8.36
C ARG A 7 -16.73 12.14 -9.23
N ASP A 8 -15.73 12.10 -10.11
CA ASP A 8 -15.48 10.93 -10.96
C ASP A 8 -15.05 9.72 -10.15
N THR A 9 -14.24 9.91 -9.10
CA THR A 9 -13.83 8.83 -8.20
C THR A 9 -15.03 8.22 -7.48
N ILE A 10 -15.95 9.04 -6.94
CA ILE A 10 -17.19 8.58 -6.32
C ILE A 10 -18.02 7.74 -7.29
N ARG A 11 -18.15 8.19 -8.54
CA ARG A 11 -18.90 7.46 -9.58
C ARG A 11 -18.29 6.08 -9.85
N LEU A 12 -16.97 5.99 -9.99
CA LEU A 12 -16.27 4.73 -10.22
C LEU A 12 -16.36 3.79 -9.00
N LEU A 13 -16.16 4.31 -7.80
CA LEU A 13 -16.28 3.53 -6.57
C LEU A 13 -17.70 3.00 -6.36
N SER A 14 -18.71 3.82 -6.61
CA SER A 14 -20.11 3.40 -6.53
C SER A 14 -20.42 2.31 -7.54
N TRP A 15 -19.92 2.43 -8.77
CA TRP A 15 -20.08 1.40 -9.79
C TRP A 15 -19.40 0.09 -9.41
N LEU A 16 -18.17 0.15 -8.89
CA LEU A 16 -17.43 -1.03 -8.42
C LEU A 16 -18.16 -1.70 -7.27
N LYS A 17 -18.69 -0.96 -6.30
CA LYS A 17 -19.46 -1.53 -5.18
C LYS A 17 -20.66 -2.36 -5.66
N THR A 18 -21.36 -1.89 -6.70
CA THR A 18 -22.53 -2.58 -7.25
C THR A 18 -22.16 -3.75 -8.17
N ASN A 19 -21.12 -3.61 -9.00
CA ASN A 19 -20.87 -4.54 -10.10
C ASN A 19 -19.64 -5.44 -9.89
N ALA A 20 -18.72 -5.05 -9.01
CA ALA A 20 -17.47 -5.75 -8.75
C ALA A 20 -17.03 -5.55 -7.30
N SER A 21 -17.89 -5.93 -6.35
CA SER A 21 -17.65 -5.72 -4.90
C SER A 21 -16.39 -6.42 -4.36
N HIS A 22 -15.87 -7.42 -5.09
CA HIS A 22 -14.61 -8.11 -4.80
C HIS A 22 -13.37 -7.33 -5.26
N ALA A 23 -13.53 -6.28 -6.05
CA ALA A 23 -12.42 -5.44 -6.48
C ALA A 23 -11.85 -4.67 -5.29
N HIS A 24 -10.53 -4.56 -5.26
CA HIS A 24 -9.81 -3.80 -4.24
C HIS A 24 -9.26 -2.53 -4.89
N PRO A 25 -10.05 -1.44 -4.98
CA PRO A 25 -9.57 -0.22 -5.62
C PRO A 25 -8.40 0.36 -4.83
N MET A 26 -7.44 0.94 -5.56
CA MET A 26 -6.29 1.65 -5.02
C MET A 26 -6.32 3.06 -5.62
N ILE A 27 -6.31 4.07 -4.76
CA ILE A 27 -6.47 5.47 -5.12
C ILE A 27 -5.09 6.11 -5.31
N VAL A 28 -4.77 6.47 -6.55
CA VAL A 28 -3.52 7.13 -6.91
C VAL A 28 -3.80 8.56 -7.35
N ALA A 29 -3.32 9.54 -6.58
CA ALA A 29 -3.34 10.93 -6.99
C ALA A 29 -2.13 11.20 -7.89
N ASN A 30 -2.37 11.42 -9.17
CA ASN A 30 -1.31 11.69 -10.15
C ASN A 30 -1.10 13.20 -10.36
N LYS A 31 0.10 13.58 -10.82
CA LYS A 31 0.51 14.96 -11.15
C LYS A 31 0.29 15.93 -9.99
N VAL A 32 0.59 15.51 -8.76
CA VAL A 32 0.40 16.36 -7.59
C VAL A 32 1.43 17.49 -7.60
N GLN A 33 0.95 18.73 -7.65
CA GLN A 33 1.75 19.94 -7.52
C GLN A 33 1.52 20.59 -6.16
N PRO A 34 2.58 20.92 -5.42
CA PRO A 34 2.45 21.72 -4.20
C PRO A 34 1.76 23.06 -4.50
N GLY A 35 0.78 23.43 -3.68
CA GLY A 35 0.11 24.74 -3.76
C GLY A 35 -0.92 24.92 -4.90
N VAL A 36 -1.16 23.91 -5.74
CA VAL A 36 -2.11 23.99 -6.88
C VAL A 36 -3.36 23.13 -6.65
N ALA A 37 -3.61 22.67 -5.42
CA ALA A 37 -4.79 21.88 -5.12
C ALA A 37 -6.02 22.77 -4.91
N GLU A 38 -7.13 22.47 -5.61
CA GLU A 38 -8.41 23.17 -5.44
C GLU A 38 -9.06 22.84 -4.08
N ILE A 39 -8.86 21.60 -3.62
CA ILE A 39 -9.32 21.11 -2.32
C ILE A 39 -8.18 20.39 -1.59
N SER A 40 -8.26 20.35 -0.27
CA SER A 40 -7.24 19.68 0.53
C SER A 40 -7.27 18.16 0.31
N LYS A 41 -6.19 17.47 0.69
CA LYS A 41 -6.16 16.00 0.71
C LYS A 41 -7.23 15.45 1.65
N ALA A 42 -7.41 16.08 2.81
CA ALA A 42 -8.39 15.65 3.80
C ALA A 42 -9.82 15.74 3.24
N ASP A 43 -10.17 16.84 2.57
CA ASP A 43 -11.50 17.03 1.99
C ASP A 43 -11.76 16.06 0.84
N PHE A 44 -10.73 15.81 0.00
CA PHE A 44 -10.83 14.81 -1.07
C PHE A 44 -11.07 13.41 -0.50
N GLU A 45 -10.27 12.98 0.49
CA GLU A 45 -10.41 11.68 1.14
C GLU A 45 -11.74 11.52 1.86
N ALA A 46 -12.23 12.57 2.51
CA ALA A 46 -13.55 12.60 3.12
C ALA A 46 -14.65 12.45 2.07
N SER A 47 -14.53 13.14 0.92
CA SER A 47 -15.53 13.10 -0.16
C SER A 47 -15.67 11.73 -0.81
N ILE A 48 -14.56 10.99 -0.96
CA ILE A 48 -14.56 9.65 -1.56
C ILE A 48 -14.68 8.52 -0.52
N GLU A 49 -14.78 8.86 0.77
CA GLU A 49 -14.78 7.95 1.92
C GLU A 49 -13.62 6.94 1.91
N ARG A 50 -12.46 7.38 1.41
CA ARG A 50 -11.29 6.52 1.21
C ARG A 50 -10.00 7.31 1.24
N LYS A 51 -8.92 6.65 1.67
CA LYS A 51 -7.59 7.23 1.66
C LYS A 51 -6.98 7.22 0.26
N VAL A 52 -6.17 8.24 -0.02
CA VAL A 52 -5.27 8.23 -1.17
C VAL A 52 -4.05 7.38 -0.78
N ASP A 53 -3.86 6.28 -1.49
CA ASP A 53 -2.77 5.32 -1.24
C ASP A 53 -1.42 5.87 -1.69
N PHE A 54 -1.39 6.50 -2.89
CA PHE A 54 -0.16 7.03 -3.47
C PHE A 54 -0.36 8.41 -4.07
N MET A 55 0.66 9.25 -3.97
CA MET A 55 0.69 10.58 -4.56
C MET A 55 1.91 10.70 -5.47
N VAL A 56 1.70 10.65 -6.79
CA VAL A 56 2.78 10.81 -7.77
C VAL A 56 2.98 12.31 -8.02
N PRO A 57 4.15 12.89 -7.67
CA PRO A 57 4.39 14.30 -7.86
C PRO A 57 4.45 14.67 -9.34
N TYR A 58 4.10 15.91 -9.65
CA TYR A 58 4.28 16.46 -10.97
C TYR A 58 5.76 16.66 -11.28
N ASP A 59 6.25 15.99 -12.32
CA ASP A 59 7.63 16.10 -12.77
C ASP A 59 7.68 16.34 -14.28
N ILE A 60 7.52 17.61 -14.66
CA ILE A 60 7.52 18.02 -16.07
C ILE A 60 8.88 17.81 -16.75
N LYS A 61 9.99 17.88 -16.00
CA LYS A 61 11.33 17.67 -16.54
C LYS A 61 11.51 16.22 -16.93
N ALA A 62 11.17 15.30 -16.04
CA ALA A 62 11.21 13.87 -16.31
C ALA A 62 10.26 13.49 -17.45
N ALA A 63 9.03 14.03 -17.44
CA ALA A 63 8.05 13.77 -18.49
C ALA A 63 8.56 14.23 -19.87
N SER A 64 9.15 15.44 -19.92
CA SER A 64 9.72 15.98 -21.15
C SER A 64 10.90 15.17 -21.65
N ASN A 65 11.78 14.71 -20.73
CA ASN A 65 12.92 13.86 -21.07
C ASN A 65 12.46 12.52 -21.68
N ALA A 66 11.53 11.84 -21.01
CA ALA A 66 10.98 10.57 -21.51
C ALA A 66 10.33 10.73 -22.89
N ALA A 67 9.50 11.77 -23.07
CA ALA A 67 8.84 12.06 -24.34
C ALA A 67 9.84 12.33 -25.48
N LYS A 68 10.91 13.08 -25.22
CA LYS A 68 11.96 13.38 -26.23
C LYS A 68 12.74 12.15 -26.64
N LEU A 69 13.03 11.25 -25.70
CA LEU A 69 13.78 10.02 -25.95
C LEU A 69 12.91 8.89 -26.51
N GLY A 70 11.59 9.04 -26.54
CA GLY A 70 10.66 7.97 -26.92
C GLY A 70 10.68 6.78 -25.97
N GLN A 71 11.12 6.99 -24.72
CA GLN A 71 11.27 5.95 -23.71
C GLN A 71 10.16 6.05 -22.67
N VAL A 72 9.87 4.92 -22.01
CA VAL A 72 8.93 4.90 -20.90
C VAL A 72 9.45 5.77 -19.75
N PHE A 73 8.53 6.44 -19.04
CA PHE A 73 8.86 7.47 -18.04
C PHE A 73 9.86 6.99 -16.98
N VAL A 74 9.67 5.78 -16.47
CA VAL A 74 10.46 5.19 -15.38
C VAL A 74 11.89 4.88 -15.83
N ASP A 75 12.08 4.43 -17.08
CA ASP A 75 13.39 4.05 -17.61
C ASP A 75 14.24 5.27 -17.96
N ALA A 76 13.61 6.29 -18.54
CA ALA A 76 14.27 7.56 -18.86
C ALA A 76 14.66 8.36 -17.61
N ASN A 77 14.00 8.12 -16.46
CA ASN A 77 14.10 8.97 -15.27
C ASN A 77 14.30 8.17 -13.98
N ARG A 78 15.30 7.28 -13.95
CA ARG A 78 15.50 6.32 -12.84
C ARG A 78 15.66 6.94 -11.45
N SER A 79 16.12 8.19 -11.37
CA SER A 79 16.35 8.95 -10.13
C SER A 79 15.22 9.94 -9.77
N SER A 80 14.18 10.06 -10.59
CA SER A 80 13.06 10.97 -10.30
C SER A 80 12.25 10.49 -9.08
N LYS A 81 11.75 11.44 -8.29
CA LYS A 81 10.81 11.14 -7.19
C LYS A 81 9.53 10.50 -7.71
N ALA A 82 9.04 10.92 -8.88
CA ALA A 82 7.86 10.31 -9.50
C ALA A 82 8.11 8.84 -9.88
N THR A 83 9.31 8.54 -10.40
CA THR A 83 9.74 7.16 -10.66
C THR A 83 9.75 6.32 -9.37
N GLY A 84 10.24 6.89 -8.26
CA GLY A 84 10.21 6.24 -6.95
C GLY A 84 8.79 5.83 -6.54
N GLU A 85 7.82 6.73 -6.62
CA GLU A 85 6.42 6.42 -6.27
C GLU A 85 5.77 5.41 -7.23
N ILE A 86 6.05 5.48 -8.53
CA ILE A 86 5.55 4.51 -9.51
C ILE A 86 6.09 3.10 -9.21
N ARG A 87 7.35 2.97 -8.79
CA ARG A 87 7.91 1.68 -8.36
C ARG A 87 7.22 1.12 -7.11
N ARG A 88 6.94 1.97 -6.12
CA ARG A 88 6.18 1.54 -4.92
C ARG A 88 4.77 1.08 -5.25
N ILE A 89 4.11 1.74 -6.21
CA ILE A 89 2.81 1.29 -6.71
C ILE A 89 2.94 -0.12 -7.32
N ALA A 90 3.97 -0.36 -8.14
CA ALA A 90 4.21 -1.68 -8.73
C ALA A 90 4.50 -2.75 -7.66
N GLU A 91 5.32 -2.44 -6.65
CA GLU A 91 5.59 -3.32 -5.50
C GLU A 91 4.31 -3.67 -4.73
N ARG A 92 3.41 -2.70 -4.53
CA ARG A 92 2.11 -2.91 -3.87
C ARG A 92 1.20 -3.83 -4.67
N VAL A 93 1.23 -3.73 -6.00
CA VAL A 93 0.47 -4.60 -6.92
C VAL A 93 1.03 -6.01 -6.93
N MET A 94 2.36 -6.17 -6.92
CA MET A 94 3.02 -7.48 -6.84
C MET A 94 2.86 -8.17 -5.48
N GLY A 95 2.34 -7.47 -4.47
CA GLY A 95 2.21 -8.00 -3.11
C GLY A 95 3.53 -8.10 -2.34
N VAL A 96 4.56 -7.36 -2.79
CA VAL A 96 5.92 -7.37 -2.19
C VAL A 96 5.99 -6.48 -0.94
N SER A 97 4.95 -5.67 -0.68
CA SER A 97 4.89 -4.80 0.51
C SER A 97 4.26 -5.52 1.70
N SER A 98 5.01 -5.70 2.78
CA SER A 98 4.55 -6.31 4.03
C SER A 98 3.71 -5.37 4.91
N ASP A 99 3.73 -4.05 4.69
CA ASP A 99 3.21 -3.08 5.67
C ASP A 99 2.64 -1.79 5.03
N VAL A 100 1.52 -1.89 4.31
CA VAL A 100 0.63 -0.73 4.12
C VAL A 100 -0.78 -1.12 4.54
N SER A 101 -0.99 -1.12 5.86
CA SER A 101 -2.28 -1.32 6.50
C SER A 101 -3.15 -0.08 6.30
N GLY A 102 -3.92 -0.07 5.20
CA GLY A 102 -4.90 0.96 4.88
C GLY A 102 -6.32 0.42 4.90
N GLY A 103 -6.81 0.06 6.08
CA GLY A 103 -8.23 -0.02 6.48
C GLY A 103 -9.23 -0.74 5.57
N VAL A 104 -9.39 -2.06 5.78
CA VAL A 104 -10.66 -2.71 6.13
C VAL A 104 -10.30 -3.92 7.01
N GLY A 105 -10.72 -3.91 8.27
CA GLY A 105 -10.55 -5.02 9.21
C GLY A 105 -9.15 -5.13 9.82
N ALA A 106 -9.05 -4.86 11.12
CA ALA A 106 -7.90 -5.28 11.90
C ALA A 106 -7.83 -6.82 11.85
N GLU A 107 -6.99 -7.36 10.95
CA GLU A 107 -6.60 -8.75 11.02
C GLU A 107 -5.92 -8.96 12.37
N LYS A 108 -6.57 -9.76 13.21
CA LYS A 108 -6.06 -10.19 14.49
C LYS A 108 -4.74 -10.90 14.23
N LYS A 109 -3.66 -10.19 14.55
CA LYS A 109 -2.32 -10.74 14.77
C LYS A 109 -2.48 -12.06 15.52
N SER A 110 -2.16 -13.16 14.85
CA SER A 110 -2.40 -14.52 15.34
C SER A 110 -1.86 -14.68 16.75
N LEU A 111 -2.75 -14.94 17.71
CA LEU A 111 -2.41 -15.22 19.11
C LEU A 111 -1.68 -16.57 19.26
N LEU A 112 -1.54 -17.34 18.18
CA LEU A 112 -0.78 -18.59 18.16
C LEU A 112 0.74 -18.38 18.09
N GLY A 113 1.20 -17.18 17.75
CA GLY A 113 2.62 -16.83 17.82
C GLY A 113 3.16 -16.61 19.24
N GLY A 114 2.26 -16.54 20.24
CA GLY A 114 2.61 -16.32 21.65
C GLY A 114 2.60 -17.56 22.53
N PHE A 115 2.21 -18.73 22.01
CA PHE A 115 2.26 -19.98 22.77
C PHE A 115 3.55 -20.73 22.43
N ASP A 116 4.53 -20.63 23.32
CA ASP A 116 5.79 -21.38 23.23
C ASP A 116 5.57 -22.87 23.53
N LEU A 117 5.08 -23.59 22.51
CA LEU A 117 4.77 -25.02 22.54
C LEU A 117 6.02 -25.89 22.85
N LYS A 118 7.23 -25.32 22.77
CA LYS A 118 8.47 -26.01 23.18
C LYS A 118 8.61 -26.13 24.69
N SER A 119 8.02 -25.23 25.47
CA SER A 119 8.08 -25.26 26.94
C SER A 119 7.23 -26.38 27.55
N LEU A 120 6.25 -26.91 26.80
CA LEU A 120 5.35 -27.98 27.24
C LEU A 120 5.84 -29.40 26.88
N LEU A 121 6.92 -29.52 26.11
CA LEU A 121 7.34 -30.81 25.52
C LEU A 121 8.57 -31.44 26.19
N ALA A 122 9.09 -30.87 27.29
CA ALA A 122 10.30 -31.36 27.94
C ALA A 122 10.06 -31.83 29.39
N LYS A 123 9.64 -33.10 29.53
CA LYS A 123 10.22 -34.01 30.52
C LYS A 123 9.89 -35.47 30.16
N LYS A 124 10.88 -36.21 29.67
CA LYS A 124 10.93 -37.67 29.75
C LYS A 124 12.19 -38.04 30.53
N ASP A 125 12.00 -38.96 31.45
CA ASP A 125 12.82 -39.27 32.63
C ASP A 125 14.29 -39.58 32.38
N LYS A 126 15.12 -39.25 33.37
CA LYS A 126 16.43 -39.88 33.56
C LYS A 126 16.44 -40.60 34.91
N ALA A 127 16.38 -41.92 34.85
CA ALA A 127 16.68 -42.82 35.95
C ALA A 127 18.21 -42.91 36.13
N GLU A 128 18.68 -42.78 37.37
CA GLU A 128 20.03 -43.14 37.85
C GLU A 128 19.87 -43.43 39.35
N SER A 129 19.70 -44.71 39.73
CA SER A 129 20.74 -45.66 40.19
C SER A 129 21.25 -45.39 41.61
N GLU A 130 20.87 -46.26 42.55
CA GLU A 130 21.36 -46.37 43.93
C GLU A 130 22.89 -46.48 44.03
N PRO A 131 23.52 -45.94 45.09
CA PRO A 131 24.84 -46.37 45.51
C PRO A 131 24.75 -47.40 46.65
N ALA A 132 25.65 -48.39 46.59
CA ALA A 132 25.90 -49.36 47.64
C ALA A 132 26.69 -48.74 48.81
N GLN A 133 26.25 -49.01 50.04
CA GLN A 133 27.03 -49.55 51.17
C GLN A 133 26.10 -49.89 52.34
#